data_AF-A0A1V5HRA9-F1
#
_entry.id   AF-A0A1V5HRA9-F1
#
_cell.length_a   1.000
_cell.length_b   1.000
_cell.length_c   1.000
_cell.angle_alpha   90.00
_cell.angle_beta   90.00
_cell.angle_gamma   90.00
#
_symmetry.space_group_name_H-M   'P 1'
#
loop_
_entity.id
_entity.type
_entity.pdbx_description
1 polymer ?
#
loop_
_entity_poly.entity_id
_entity_poly.type
_entity_poly.pdbx_seq_one_letter_code
_entity_poly.pdbx_strand_id
1 'polypeptide(L)'
;MNIITVEDPIEYAVPGVGQIQVNEKAGVTFPSALRSILRQDPDIVMIGEMRDFDTAHIGVQASLTGHLVLSTLHTNDSISAVVRLIDMGIEPYLAAGSLLGAIAQRLVRTVCPECAEESAAPALFRKEGIDRVVRGRGCQACMGTGFKGRVGLYEQFILDDDLREMVASNAPQSRIRGEARRMGFRTLWELGLDALRDGRTSPEELLRVVSATEFADDDGGGR
;
A
#
# COMPACT_ATOMS: atom_id res chain seq x y z
N MET A 1 -11.75 1.00 -24.59
CA MET A 1 -11.00 0.51 -23.42
C MET A 1 -9.67 -0.06 -23.88
N ASN A 2 -8.70 0.83 -23.95
CA ASN A 2 -7.31 0.59 -24.29
C ASN A 2 -6.49 0.67 -22.99
N ILE A 3 -5.86 -0.44 -22.60
CA ILE A 3 -5.06 -0.54 -21.38
C ILE A 3 -3.62 -0.72 -21.79
N ILE A 4 -2.74 0.14 -21.27
CA ILE A 4 -1.32 0.08 -21.55
C ILE A 4 -0.52 0.11 -20.24
N THR A 5 0.49 -0.76 -20.13
CA THR A 5 1.39 -0.84 -18.96
C THR A 5 2.83 -0.54 -19.36
N VAL A 6 3.59 0.03 -18.43
CA VAL A 6 5.06 0.12 -18.50
C VAL A 6 5.62 -0.60 -17.29
N GLU A 7 6.43 -1.64 -17.50
CA GLU A 7 6.86 -2.56 -16.44
C GLU A 7 8.37 -2.85 -16.52
N ASP A 8 9.00 -3.16 -15.38
CA ASP A 8 10.43 -3.52 -15.30
C ASP A 8 10.67 -4.66 -14.29
N PRO A 9 10.66 -5.94 -14.73
CA PRO A 9 10.22 -6.46 -16.03
C PRO A 9 8.70 -6.71 -16.07
N ILE A 10 8.20 -7.21 -17.21
CA ILE A 10 6.84 -7.76 -17.28
C ILE A 10 6.82 -9.11 -16.56
N GLU A 11 5.98 -9.23 -15.52
CA GLU A 11 5.90 -10.44 -14.68
C GLU A 11 5.06 -11.55 -15.33
N TYR A 12 3.97 -11.19 -15.99
CA TYR A 12 3.09 -12.12 -16.70
C TYR A 12 2.36 -11.43 -17.84
N ALA A 13 2.09 -12.19 -18.90
CA ALA A 13 1.33 -11.70 -20.04
C ALA A 13 -0.17 -11.65 -19.72
N VAL A 14 -0.78 -10.48 -19.89
CA VAL A 14 -2.21 -10.25 -19.68
C VAL A 14 -2.91 -10.05 -21.03
N PRO A 15 -3.78 -10.98 -21.46
CA PRO A 15 -4.50 -10.84 -22.72
C PRO A 15 -5.32 -9.53 -22.77
N GLY A 16 -5.21 -8.80 -23.88
CA GLY A 16 -5.95 -7.54 -24.09
C GLY A 16 -5.29 -6.30 -23.47
N VAL A 17 -4.11 -6.43 -22.87
CA VAL A 17 -3.33 -5.32 -22.32
C VAL A 17 -2.07 -5.12 -23.15
N GLY A 18 -1.81 -3.87 -23.58
CA GLY A 18 -0.55 -3.50 -24.22
C GLY A 18 0.54 -3.36 -23.18
N GLN A 19 1.47 -4.31 -23.08
CA GLN A 19 2.53 -4.26 -22.07
C GLN A 19 3.87 -3.86 -22.69
N ILE A 20 4.48 -2.80 -22.17
CA ILE A 20 5.79 -2.31 -22.60
C ILE A 20 6.80 -2.59 -21.49
N GLN A 21 7.83 -3.38 -21.80
CA GLN A 21 8.93 -3.59 -20.88
C GLN A 21 9.97 -2.49 -21.00
N VAL A 22 10.44 -1.98 -19.88
CA VAL A 22 11.59 -1.09 -19.80
C VAL A 22 12.84 -1.80 -20.34
N ASN A 23 13.60 -1.07 -21.15
CA ASN A 23 14.87 -1.50 -21.70
C ASN A 23 15.80 -0.29 -21.80
N GLU A 24 16.55 -0.04 -20.73
CA GLU A 24 17.48 1.09 -20.65
C GLU A 24 18.53 1.07 -21.78
N LYS A 25 19.01 -0.12 -22.17
CA LYS A 25 20.01 -0.28 -23.25
C LYS A 25 19.47 0.15 -24.62
N ALA A 26 18.15 0.03 -24.81
CA ALA A 26 17.47 0.46 -26.03
C ALA A 26 16.87 1.88 -25.91
N GLY A 27 17.07 2.57 -24.78
CA GLY A 27 16.49 3.90 -24.53
C GLY A 27 14.99 3.90 -24.19
N VAL A 28 14.41 2.73 -23.92
CA VAL A 28 13.02 2.59 -23.47
C VAL A 28 13.01 2.67 -21.95
N THR A 29 12.87 3.87 -21.40
CA THR A 29 12.77 4.13 -19.95
C THR A 29 11.32 4.40 -19.56
N PHE A 30 11.00 4.44 -18.26
CA PHE A 30 9.66 4.84 -17.80
C PHE A 30 9.20 6.18 -18.42
N PRO A 31 9.96 7.29 -18.34
CA PRO A 31 9.55 8.55 -18.96
C PRO A 31 9.41 8.49 -20.48
N SER A 32 10.29 7.77 -21.20
CA SER A 32 10.23 7.73 -22.67
C SER A 32 9.06 6.86 -23.16
N ALA A 33 8.80 5.73 -22.50
CA ALA A 33 7.65 4.88 -22.75
C ALA A 33 6.34 5.62 -22.47
N LEU A 34 6.20 6.27 -21.31
CA LEU A 34 4.99 7.00 -20.95
C LEU A 34 4.66 8.12 -21.93
N ARG A 35 5.65 8.92 -22.36
CA ARG A 35 5.43 9.95 -23.39
C ARG A 35 4.97 9.36 -24.72
N SER A 36 5.35 8.13 -25.06
CA SER A 36 4.89 7.45 -26.26
C SER A 36 3.44 6.98 -26.12
N ILE A 37 3.11 6.40 -24.98
CA ILE A 37 1.81 5.81 -24.67
C ILE A 37 0.70 6.86 -24.67
N LEU A 38 0.98 8.07 -24.20
CA LEU A 38 -0.01 9.16 -24.22
C LEU A 38 -0.43 9.60 -25.64
N ARG A 39 0.28 9.17 -26.69
CA ARG A 39 -0.12 9.35 -28.10
C ARG A 39 -0.83 8.13 -28.70
N GLN A 40 -1.06 7.08 -27.91
CA GLN A 40 -1.72 5.83 -28.33
C GLN A 40 -3.21 5.81 -27.96
N ASP A 41 -3.80 6.93 -27.56
CA ASP A 41 -5.19 7.03 -27.11
C ASP A 41 -5.53 6.00 -26.00
N PRO A 42 -4.78 5.97 -24.88
CA PRO A 42 -5.06 5.04 -23.79
C PRO A 42 -6.30 5.46 -23.00
N ASP A 43 -7.01 4.50 -22.42
CA ASP A 43 -8.04 4.76 -21.40
C ASP A 43 -7.44 4.58 -19.99
N ILE A 44 -6.60 3.55 -19.83
CA ILE A 44 -5.96 3.19 -18.56
C ILE A 44 -4.45 3.03 -18.77
N VAL A 45 -3.67 3.65 -17.90
CA VAL A 45 -2.20 3.56 -17.89
C VAL A 45 -1.75 2.94 -16.57
N MET A 46 -1.00 1.85 -16.62
CA MET A 46 -0.32 1.30 -15.44
C MET A 46 1.18 1.57 -15.54
N ILE A 47 1.72 2.17 -14.49
CA ILE A 47 3.15 2.46 -14.35
C ILE A 47 3.66 1.50 -13.29
N GLY A 48 4.61 0.65 -13.65
CA GLY A 48 5.15 -0.38 -12.75
C GLY A 48 5.53 0.21 -11.41
N GLU A 49 6.19 1.37 -11.43
CA GLU A 49 6.54 2.15 -10.25
C GLU A 49 6.88 3.60 -10.58
N MET A 50 6.69 4.49 -9.60
CA MET A 50 7.18 5.86 -9.64
C MET A 50 8.38 6.01 -8.70
N ARG A 51 9.58 6.08 -9.28
CA ARG A 51 10.84 6.23 -8.53
C ARG A 51 11.41 7.65 -8.58
N ASP A 52 11.08 8.41 -9.62
CA ASP A 52 11.66 9.71 -9.92
C ASP A 52 10.58 10.77 -10.27
N PHE A 53 11.00 12.03 -10.23
CA PHE A 53 10.16 13.17 -10.55
C PHE A 53 9.56 13.08 -11.95
N ASP A 54 10.34 12.75 -12.97
CA ASP A 54 9.88 12.76 -14.36
C ASP A 54 8.72 11.78 -14.57
N THR A 55 8.87 10.55 -14.05
CA THR A 55 7.87 9.49 -14.11
C THR A 55 6.61 9.88 -13.33
N ALA A 56 6.77 10.37 -12.10
CA ALA A 56 5.65 10.83 -11.28
C ALA A 56 4.91 12.01 -11.94
N HIS A 57 5.65 12.98 -12.48
CA HIS A 57 5.10 14.17 -13.12
C HIS A 57 4.29 13.81 -14.36
N ILE A 58 4.82 12.93 -15.24
CA ILE A 58 4.09 12.46 -16.41
C ILE A 58 2.82 11.69 -16.00
N GLY A 59 2.91 10.81 -14.99
CA GLY A 59 1.75 10.06 -14.49
C GLY A 59 0.65 10.96 -13.91
N VAL A 60 1.03 11.97 -13.12
CA VAL A 60 0.09 12.97 -12.57
C VAL A 60 -0.57 13.78 -13.69
N GLN A 61 0.18 14.22 -14.70
CA GLN A 61 -0.39 14.92 -15.86
C GLN A 61 -1.34 14.02 -16.68
N ALA A 62 -0.98 12.75 -16.87
CA ALA A 62 -1.87 11.78 -17.51
C ALA A 62 -3.19 11.62 -16.75
N SER A 63 -3.15 11.53 -15.42
CA SER A 63 -4.34 11.47 -14.58
C SER A 63 -5.22 12.71 -14.74
N LEU A 64 -4.62 13.92 -14.66
CA LEU A 64 -5.34 15.20 -14.79
C LEU A 64 -5.95 15.43 -16.18
N THR A 65 -5.46 14.74 -17.21
CA THR A 65 -5.99 14.80 -18.57
C THR A 65 -7.09 13.76 -18.83
N GLY A 66 -7.54 13.02 -17.80
CA GLY A 66 -8.69 12.14 -17.86
C GLY A 66 -8.37 10.65 -17.98
N HIS A 67 -7.10 10.25 -17.88
CA HIS A 67 -6.70 8.85 -17.91
C HIS A 67 -6.77 8.23 -16.51
N LEU A 68 -7.20 6.98 -16.39
CA LEU A 68 -7.03 6.25 -15.14
C LEU A 68 -5.57 5.80 -15.03
N VAL A 69 -4.85 6.30 -14.02
CA VAL A 69 -3.45 5.95 -13.79
C VAL A 69 -3.32 5.06 -12.55
N LEU A 70 -2.71 3.89 -12.73
CA LEU A 70 -2.34 2.98 -11.65
C LEU A 70 -0.82 2.98 -11.52
N SER A 71 -0.29 3.06 -10.30
CA SER A 71 1.15 2.97 -10.07
C SER A 71 1.48 2.41 -8.71
N THR A 72 2.72 1.96 -8.54
CA THR A 72 3.27 1.62 -7.23
C THR A 72 4.26 2.68 -6.74
N LEU A 73 4.33 2.82 -5.42
CA LEU A 73 5.34 3.61 -4.72
C LEU A 73 5.84 2.78 -3.53
N HIS A 74 7.09 2.99 -3.13
CA HIS A 74 7.65 2.39 -1.94
C HIS A 74 7.41 3.30 -0.73
N THR A 75 6.33 3.03 0.01
CA THR A 75 6.01 3.72 1.27
C THR A 75 5.68 2.72 2.39
N ASN A 76 5.73 3.21 3.63
CA ASN A 76 5.41 2.39 4.81
C ASN A 76 3.91 2.21 4.98
N ASP A 77 3.14 3.27 4.67
CA ASP A 77 1.69 3.36 4.79
C ASP A 77 1.11 4.10 3.57
N SER A 78 -0.22 4.13 3.49
CA SER A 78 -0.98 4.66 2.35
C SER A 78 -1.02 6.19 2.34
N ILE A 79 -1.06 6.85 3.50
CA ILE A 79 -1.05 8.32 3.61
C ILE A 79 0.32 8.86 3.17
N SER A 80 1.40 8.15 3.53
CA SER A 80 2.76 8.47 3.13
C SER A 80 2.97 8.46 1.61
N ALA A 81 2.09 7.82 0.81
CA ALA A 81 2.14 7.89 -0.65
C ALA A 81 2.00 9.34 -1.16
N VAL A 82 1.11 10.12 -0.54
CA VAL A 82 0.92 11.54 -0.89
C VAL A 82 2.18 12.34 -0.61
N VAL A 83 2.76 12.15 0.58
CA VAL A 83 3.98 12.85 0.97
C VAL A 83 5.15 12.44 0.10
N ARG A 84 5.23 11.18 -0.30
CA ARG A 84 6.25 10.72 -1.23
C ARG A 84 6.15 11.38 -2.60
N LEU A 85 4.94 11.62 -3.12
CA LEU A 85 4.74 12.38 -4.36
C LEU A 85 5.25 13.83 -4.19
N ILE A 86 4.92 14.47 -3.07
CA ILE A 86 5.37 15.84 -2.78
C ILE A 86 6.90 15.91 -2.63
N ASP A 87 7.51 14.96 -1.93
CA ASP A 87 8.97 14.84 -1.76
C ASP A 87 9.70 14.62 -3.09
N MET A 88 9.05 13.97 -4.06
CA MET A 88 9.58 13.82 -5.42
C MET A 88 9.50 15.13 -6.23
N GLY A 89 8.82 16.16 -5.73
CA GLY A 89 8.67 17.47 -6.38
C GLY A 89 7.31 17.69 -7.05
N ILE A 90 6.33 16.81 -6.83
CA ILE A 90 4.96 17.06 -7.30
C ILE A 90 4.34 18.15 -6.43
N GLU A 91 3.82 19.19 -7.06
CA GLU A 91 3.12 20.26 -6.34
C GLU A 91 1.90 19.70 -5.56
N PRO A 92 1.68 20.09 -4.30
CA PRO A 92 0.61 19.52 -3.47
C PRO A 92 -0.79 19.59 -4.11
N TYR A 93 -1.11 20.68 -4.81
CA TYR A 93 -2.38 20.83 -5.50
C TYR A 93 -2.54 19.87 -6.70
N LEU A 94 -1.43 19.50 -7.38
CA LEU A 94 -1.45 18.49 -8.45
C LEU A 94 -1.63 17.09 -7.86
N ALA A 95 -0.97 16.79 -6.74
CA ALA A 95 -1.15 15.52 -6.04
C ALA A 95 -2.61 15.37 -5.56
N ALA A 96 -3.16 16.42 -4.93
CA ALA A 96 -4.56 16.49 -4.51
C ALA A 96 -5.53 16.31 -5.69
N GLY A 97 -5.30 17.03 -6.80
CA GLY A 97 -6.17 16.99 -7.96
C GLY A 97 -6.14 15.67 -8.76
N SER A 98 -5.04 14.92 -8.70
CA SER A 98 -4.83 13.71 -9.51
C SER A 98 -5.05 12.40 -8.76
N LEU A 99 -4.90 12.39 -7.43
CA LEU A 99 -4.99 11.17 -6.63
C LEU A 99 -6.44 10.88 -6.25
N LEU A 100 -6.88 9.65 -6.51
CA LEU A 100 -8.17 9.12 -6.02
C LEU A 100 -8.02 8.46 -4.65
N GLY A 101 -6.90 7.80 -4.42
CA GLY A 101 -6.59 7.09 -3.19
C GLY A 101 -5.26 6.36 -3.28
N ALA A 102 -4.82 5.82 -2.17
CA ALA A 102 -3.64 4.98 -2.04
C ALA A 102 -3.95 3.74 -1.20
N ILE A 103 -3.34 2.62 -1.58
CA ILE A 103 -3.45 1.36 -0.83
C ILE A 103 -2.06 0.97 -0.37
N ALA A 104 -1.89 0.79 0.93
CA ALA A 104 -0.72 0.15 1.50
C ALA A 104 -1.05 -1.30 1.81
N GLN A 105 -0.18 -2.19 1.34
CA GLN A 105 -0.37 -3.63 1.51
C GLN A 105 0.79 -4.25 2.29
N ARG A 106 0.44 -5.20 3.15
CA ARG A 106 1.37 -6.12 3.77
C ARG A 106 0.86 -7.56 3.68
N LEU A 107 1.77 -8.51 3.44
CA LEU A 107 1.45 -9.94 3.48
C LEU A 107 1.91 -10.52 4.81
N VAL A 108 0.96 -11.03 5.59
CA VAL A 108 1.24 -11.78 6.81
C VAL A 108 1.03 -13.27 6.55
N ARG A 109 1.93 -14.09 7.08
CA ARG A 109 1.81 -15.56 7.04
C ARG A 109 0.63 -16.00 7.89
N THR A 110 -0.12 -16.99 7.39
CA THR A 110 -1.26 -17.54 8.12
C THR A 110 -0.84 -18.70 9.01
N VAL A 111 -1.41 -18.78 10.21
CA VAL A 111 -1.13 -19.88 11.15
C VAL A 111 -1.48 -21.22 10.49
N CYS A 112 -0.62 -22.22 10.67
CA CYS A 112 -0.84 -23.55 10.11
C CYS A 112 -2.06 -24.22 10.77
N PRO A 113 -3.09 -24.63 10.00
CA PRO A 113 -4.33 -25.18 10.57
C PRO A 113 -4.12 -26.54 11.25
N GLU A 114 -3.10 -27.30 10.86
CA GLU A 114 -2.81 -28.66 11.39
C GLU A 114 -2.13 -28.65 12.77
N CYS A 115 -1.55 -27.51 13.15
CA CYS A 115 -0.78 -27.40 14.39
C CYS A 115 -1.05 -26.10 15.14
N ALA A 116 -2.20 -25.48 14.86
CA ALA A 116 -2.71 -24.31 15.53
C ALA A 116 -3.02 -24.62 16.99
N GLU A 117 -2.46 -23.84 17.89
CA GLU A 117 -2.64 -23.95 19.33
C GLU A 117 -2.90 -22.57 19.91
N GLU A 118 -3.90 -22.50 20.80
CA GLU A 118 -4.29 -21.26 21.45
C GLU A 118 -3.45 -21.04 22.72
N SER A 119 -2.94 -19.83 22.88
CA SER A 119 -2.07 -19.46 24.00
C SER A 119 -2.42 -18.07 24.50
N ALA A 120 -1.95 -17.72 25.69
CA ALA A 120 -2.10 -16.37 26.21
C ALA A 120 -1.41 -15.37 25.28
N ALA A 121 -2.08 -14.24 25.05
CA ALA A 121 -1.51 -13.16 24.26
C ALA A 121 -0.37 -12.45 25.01
N PRO A 122 0.69 -12.00 24.32
CA PRO A 122 1.70 -11.14 24.91
C PRO A 122 1.09 -9.87 25.50
N ALA A 123 1.76 -9.26 26.48
CA ALA A 123 1.23 -8.09 27.19
C ALA A 123 0.83 -6.92 26.27
N LEU A 124 1.57 -6.71 25.17
CA LEU A 124 1.25 -5.70 24.16
C LEU A 124 -0.17 -5.90 23.59
N PHE A 125 -0.50 -7.12 23.16
CA PHE A 125 -1.80 -7.42 22.56
C PHE A 125 -2.93 -7.50 23.57
N ARG A 126 -2.63 -7.81 24.84
CA ARG A 126 -3.62 -7.74 25.92
C ARG A 126 -4.09 -6.31 26.17
N LYS A 127 -3.23 -5.30 25.98
CA LYS A 127 -3.65 -3.89 26.04
C LYS A 127 -4.64 -3.53 24.93
N GLU A 128 -4.55 -4.21 23.79
CA GLU A 128 -5.48 -4.10 22.65
C GLU A 128 -6.76 -4.94 22.81
N GLY A 129 -7.01 -5.47 24.01
CA GLY A 129 -8.19 -6.30 24.31
C GLY A 129 -8.12 -7.72 23.73
N ILE A 130 -6.93 -8.21 23.38
CA ILE A 130 -6.72 -9.57 22.87
C ILE A 130 -6.11 -10.42 23.98
N ASP A 131 -6.91 -11.28 24.62
CA ASP A 131 -6.45 -12.13 25.73
C ASP A 131 -5.75 -13.42 25.28
N ARG A 132 -6.21 -13.98 24.16
CA ARG A 132 -5.71 -15.23 23.60
C ARG A 132 -5.42 -15.08 22.11
N VAL A 133 -4.43 -15.83 21.65
CA VAL A 133 -3.93 -15.81 20.27
C VAL A 133 -3.63 -17.22 19.82
N VAL A 134 -3.71 -17.44 18.52
CA VAL A 134 -3.39 -18.73 17.89
C VAL A 134 -1.95 -18.69 17.37
N ARG A 135 -1.19 -19.76 17.63
CA ARG A 135 0.17 -19.96 17.13
C ARG A 135 0.30 -21.34 16.54
N GLY A 136 1.13 -21.50 15.52
CA GLY A 136 1.48 -22.82 15.02
C GLY A 136 2.70 -23.35 15.77
N ARG A 137 2.60 -24.51 16.43
CA ARG A 137 3.75 -25.11 17.14
C ARG A 137 4.84 -25.63 16.18
N GLY A 138 4.51 -25.79 14.90
CA GLY A 138 5.34 -26.45 13.90
C GLY A 138 4.96 -27.93 13.73
N CYS A 139 4.77 -28.36 12.48
CA CYS A 139 4.48 -29.75 12.12
C CYS A 139 4.99 -30.06 10.71
N GLN A 140 4.88 -31.31 10.29
CA GLN A 140 5.29 -31.73 8.94
C GLN A 140 4.56 -30.96 7.82
N ALA A 141 3.26 -30.66 8.00
CA ALA A 141 2.45 -29.98 6.98
C ALA A 141 2.86 -28.52 6.71
N CYS A 142 3.53 -27.87 7.67
CA CYS A 142 4.11 -26.53 7.53
C CYS A 142 5.64 -26.55 7.54
N MET A 143 6.26 -27.73 7.42
CA MET A 143 7.72 -27.92 7.47
C MET A 143 8.36 -27.29 8.72
N GLY A 144 7.70 -27.42 9.87
CA GLY A 144 8.17 -26.91 11.16
C GLY A 144 8.06 -25.39 11.35
N THR A 145 7.54 -24.65 10.36
CA THR A 145 7.50 -23.17 10.45
C THR A 145 6.39 -22.62 11.35
N GLY A 146 5.32 -23.41 11.58
CA GLY A 146 4.10 -22.95 12.24
C GLY A 146 3.15 -22.17 11.34
N PHE A 147 3.51 -21.93 10.08
CA PHE A 147 2.71 -21.14 9.13
C PHE A 147 2.43 -21.91 7.83
N LYS A 148 1.25 -21.69 7.24
CA LYS A 148 0.90 -22.27 5.94
C LYS A 148 -0.03 -21.32 5.18
N GLY A 149 0.51 -20.64 4.19
CA GLY A 149 -0.20 -19.61 3.41
C GLY A 149 0.13 -18.19 3.86
N ARG A 150 -0.51 -17.22 3.19
CA ARG A 150 -0.41 -15.78 3.49
C ARG A 150 -1.77 -15.14 3.26
N VAL A 151 -2.05 -14.05 3.98
CA VAL A 151 -3.19 -13.17 3.76
C VAL A 151 -2.70 -11.72 3.67
N GLY A 152 -3.39 -10.91 2.87
CA GLY A 152 -3.10 -9.48 2.75
C GLY A 152 -3.81 -8.66 3.82
N LEU A 153 -3.09 -7.68 4.36
CA LEU A 153 -3.62 -6.54 5.09
C LEU A 153 -3.60 -5.34 4.14
N TYR A 154 -4.72 -4.64 4.01
CA TYR A 154 -4.93 -3.59 3.02
C TYR A 154 -5.43 -2.33 3.71
N GLU A 155 -4.50 -1.44 4.03
CA GLU A 155 -4.82 -0.09 4.48
C GLU A 155 -5.19 0.76 3.27
N GLN A 156 -6.34 1.42 3.34
CA GLN A 156 -6.93 2.14 2.22
C GLN A 156 -7.17 3.59 2.60
N PHE A 157 -6.40 4.48 1.99
CA PHE A 157 -6.59 5.93 2.09
C PHE A 157 -7.32 6.41 0.85
N ILE A 158 -8.58 6.83 1.01
CA ILE A 158 -9.43 7.34 -0.08
C ILE A 158 -9.53 8.84 0.09
N LEU A 159 -9.26 9.60 -0.98
CA LEU A 159 -9.33 11.06 -0.94
C LEU A 159 -10.75 11.53 -1.28
N ASP A 160 -11.42 12.11 -0.30
CA ASP A 160 -12.60 12.94 -0.52
C ASP A 160 -12.23 14.42 -0.65
N ASP A 161 -13.23 15.30 -0.69
CA ASP A 161 -13.03 16.73 -0.90
C ASP A 161 -12.32 17.40 0.28
N ASP A 162 -12.62 17.02 1.52
CA ASP A 162 -11.97 17.57 2.72
C ASP A 162 -10.49 17.16 2.77
N LEU A 163 -10.19 15.88 2.57
CA LEU A 163 -8.81 15.38 2.50
C LEU A 163 -8.05 16.00 1.31
N ARG A 164 -8.72 16.21 0.18
CA ARG A 164 -8.13 16.86 -1.00
C ARG A 164 -7.72 18.31 -0.68
N GLU A 165 -8.53 19.08 0.05
CA GLU A 165 -8.16 20.42 0.51
C GLU A 165 -6.97 20.38 1.48
N MET A 166 -6.97 19.42 2.40
CA MET A 166 -5.86 19.25 3.35
C MET A 166 -4.54 18.89 2.65
N VAL A 167 -4.58 18.03 1.64
CA VAL A 167 -3.40 17.70 0.82
C VAL A 167 -2.95 18.91 0.01
N ALA A 168 -3.87 19.62 -0.65
CA ALA A 168 -3.55 20.79 -1.46
C ALA A 168 -2.91 21.93 -0.64
N SER A 169 -3.31 22.09 0.62
CA SER A 169 -2.74 23.05 1.57
C SER A 169 -1.50 22.55 2.31
N ASN A 170 -1.01 21.34 1.97
CA ASN A 170 0.14 20.69 2.60
C ASN A 170 -0.03 20.57 4.14
N ALA A 171 -1.21 20.16 4.58
CA ALA A 171 -1.50 19.98 6.00
C ALA A 171 -0.60 18.89 6.63
N PRO A 172 -0.27 19.00 7.93
CA PRO A 172 0.46 17.95 8.64
C PRO A 172 -0.24 16.58 8.50
N GLN A 173 0.56 15.52 8.29
CA GLN A 173 0.05 14.15 8.15
C GLN A 173 -0.85 13.72 9.32
N SER A 174 -0.56 14.16 10.55
CA SER A 174 -1.38 13.84 11.73
C SER A 174 -2.81 14.36 11.60
N ARG A 175 -3.00 15.54 10.99
CA ARG A 175 -4.34 16.07 10.71
C ARG A 175 -5.04 15.28 9.61
N ILE A 176 -4.33 14.98 8.51
CA ILE A 176 -4.86 14.18 7.40
C ILE A 176 -5.33 12.82 7.92
N ARG A 177 -4.50 12.15 8.74
CA ARG A 177 -4.85 10.87 9.37
C ARG A 177 -6.04 10.98 10.31
N GLY A 178 -6.10 12.06 11.11
CA GLY A 178 -7.24 12.33 11.98
C GLY A 178 -8.54 12.42 11.21
N GLU A 179 -8.56 13.14 10.08
CA GLU A 179 -9.73 13.25 9.22
C GLU A 179 -10.07 11.92 8.53
N ALA A 180 -9.08 11.25 7.96
CA ALA A 180 -9.26 9.94 7.34
C ALA A 180 -9.88 8.92 8.31
N ARG A 181 -9.46 8.94 9.59
CA ARG A 181 -10.03 8.05 10.63
C ARG A 181 -11.52 8.31 10.86
N ARG A 182 -12.01 9.56 10.74
CA ARG A 182 -13.45 9.86 10.85
C ARG A 182 -14.27 9.23 9.74
N MET A 183 -13.64 8.96 8.59
CA MET A 183 -14.22 8.29 7.44
C MET A 183 -14.05 6.77 7.45
N GLY A 184 -13.53 6.20 8.54
CA GLY A 184 -13.31 4.77 8.67
C GLY A 184 -11.97 4.26 8.11
N PHE A 185 -11.00 5.15 7.91
CA PHE A 185 -9.61 4.73 7.67
C PHE A 185 -9.12 3.85 8.82
N ARG A 186 -8.49 2.74 8.47
CA ARG A 186 -7.91 1.79 9.42
C ARG A 186 -6.48 1.46 9.06
N THR A 187 -5.60 1.49 10.04
CA THR A 187 -4.17 1.26 9.83
C THR A 187 -3.85 -0.22 9.55
N LEU A 188 -2.69 -0.50 8.98
CA LEU A 188 -2.18 -1.88 8.88
C LEU A 188 -2.08 -2.58 10.24
N TRP A 189 -1.79 -1.84 11.31
CA TRP A 189 -1.79 -2.37 12.68
C TRP A 189 -3.19 -2.83 13.10
N GLU A 190 -4.21 -1.99 12.96
CA GLU A 190 -5.59 -2.32 13.34
C GLU A 190 -6.15 -3.49 12.53
N LEU A 191 -5.86 -3.52 11.23
CA LEU A 191 -6.21 -4.64 10.35
C LEU A 191 -5.49 -5.94 10.77
N GLY A 192 -4.25 -5.80 11.24
CA GLY A 192 -3.47 -6.89 11.81
C GLY A 192 -4.01 -7.41 13.14
N LEU A 193 -4.48 -6.52 14.02
CA LEU A 193 -5.13 -6.88 15.27
C LEU A 193 -6.39 -7.71 15.02
N ASP A 194 -7.18 -7.37 13.99
CA ASP A 194 -8.33 -8.19 13.59
C ASP A 194 -7.88 -9.56 13.07
N ALA A 195 -6.81 -9.62 12.26
CA ALA A 195 -6.26 -10.89 11.82
C ALA A 195 -5.75 -11.76 12.98
N LEU A 196 -5.29 -11.15 14.09
CA LEU A 196 -4.96 -11.87 15.32
C LEU A 196 -6.21 -12.36 16.06
N ARG A 197 -7.24 -11.52 16.19
CA ARG A 197 -8.52 -11.89 16.81
C ARG A 197 -9.18 -13.06 16.08
N ASP A 198 -9.08 -13.08 14.76
CA ASP A 198 -9.58 -14.16 13.92
C ASP A 198 -8.72 -15.44 13.96
N GLY A 199 -7.57 -15.42 14.66
CA GLY A 199 -6.61 -16.52 14.68
C GLY A 199 -5.93 -16.78 13.33
N ARG A 200 -6.01 -15.83 12.38
CA ARG A 200 -5.45 -15.98 11.03
C ARG A 200 -3.93 -15.84 11.03
N THR A 201 -3.36 -14.99 11.88
CA THR A 201 -1.92 -14.76 12.00
C THR A 201 -1.46 -14.89 13.46
N SER A 202 -0.15 -14.76 13.72
CA SER A 202 0.42 -14.80 15.07
C SER A 202 1.00 -13.44 15.49
N PRO A 203 1.15 -13.16 16.79
CA PRO A 203 1.76 -11.93 17.29
C PRO A 203 3.14 -11.65 16.70
N GLU A 204 3.98 -12.69 16.61
CA GLU A 204 5.34 -12.59 16.10
C GLU A 204 5.35 -12.21 14.63
N GLU A 205 4.38 -12.71 13.87
CA GLU A 205 4.23 -12.40 12.47
C GLU A 205 3.73 -10.97 12.24
N LEU A 206 2.78 -10.51 13.06
CA LEU A 206 2.30 -9.14 12.95
C LEU A 206 3.41 -8.12 13.25
N LEU A 207 4.16 -8.33 14.35
CA LEU A 207 5.29 -7.48 14.74
C LEU A 207 6.42 -7.48 13.71
N ARG A 208 6.58 -8.55 12.92
CA ARG A 208 7.59 -8.64 11.87
C ARG A 208 7.25 -7.77 10.66
N VAL A 209 5.96 -7.53 10.41
CA VAL A 209 5.46 -6.98 9.15
C VAL A 209 4.98 -5.53 9.26
N VAL A 210 4.46 -5.16 10.42
CA VAL A 210 4.01 -3.79 10.75
C VAL A 210 5.16 -3.06 11.45
N SER A 211 5.52 -1.86 10.98
CA SER A 211 6.72 -1.15 11.44
C SER A 211 6.48 -0.39 12.75
N ALA A 212 7.55 -0.17 13.55
CA ALA A 212 7.50 0.52 14.85
C ALA A 212 6.77 1.88 14.84
N THR A 213 6.77 2.60 13.71
CA THR A 213 6.06 3.87 13.52
C THR A 213 4.54 3.73 13.58
N GLU A 214 3.99 2.61 13.12
CA GLU A 214 2.54 2.36 13.12
C GLU A 214 2.00 2.07 14.54
N PHE A 215 2.89 1.70 15.47
CA PHE A 215 2.57 1.53 16.90
C PHE A 215 2.55 2.87 17.65
N ALA A 216 3.48 3.77 17.32
CA ALA A 216 3.67 5.03 18.05
C ALA A 216 2.57 6.06 17.78
N ASP A 217 1.91 5.95 16.62
CA ASP A 217 0.85 6.87 16.22
C ASP A 217 -0.53 6.53 16.84
N ASP A 218 -0.66 5.37 17.50
CA ASP A 218 -1.87 4.93 18.21
C ASP A 218 -1.80 5.19 19.72
N ASP A 219 -0.58 5.31 20.28
CA ASP A 219 -0.31 5.93 21.58
C ASP A 219 -0.54 7.45 21.45
N GLY A 220 -1.81 7.86 21.36
CA GLY A 220 -2.23 9.25 21.22
C GLY A 220 -1.37 10.20 22.05
N GLY A 221 -0.83 11.22 21.36
CA GLY A 221 0.09 12.24 21.87
C GLY A 221 0.07 12.40 23.39
N GLY A 222 1.06 11.81 24.04
CA GLY A 222 1.17 11.73 25.49
C GLY A 222 2.62 11.54 25.94
N ARG A 223 3.48 12.48 25.57
CA ARG A 223 4.61 12.92 26.40
C ARG A 223 4.67 14.43 26.40
#